data_AF-D7VR75-F1
#
_entry.id   AF-D7VR75-F1
#
_cell.length_a   1.000
_cell.length_b   1.000
_cell.length_c   1.000
_cell.angle_alpha   90.00
_cell.angle_beta   90.00
_cell.angle_gamma   90.00
#
_symmetry.space_group_name_H-M   'P 1'
#
loop_
_entity.id
_entity.type
_entity.pdbx_description
1 polymer ?
#
loop_
_entity_poly.entity_id
_entity_poly.type
_entity_poly.pdbx_seq_one_letter_code
_entity_poly.pdbx_strand_id
1 'polypeptide(L)'
;MSKANNFVFKALYIVTWIIFIGLFIEMIGLFVNFLFSIFKPEFVPKLYQKLDLTMMYKENKFGFYGIYGFILTICYLKTSLFYILLELMHKIDLTKPFNSLVSRQILLISYYTLSTGLVIYIGGQITKRLVQHDSIAGNLNQFWTDGEAFILMGAVVYIIGTIFKKGVDLQTENDLTI
;
A
#
# COMPACT_ATOMS: atom_id res chain seq x y z
N MET A 1 -10.59 26.94 13.81
CA MET A 1 -11.05 26.26 12.57
C MET A 1 -12.57 26.28 12.50
N SER A 2 -13.14 26.44 11.30
CA SER A 2 -14.59 26.28 11.08
C SER A 2 -15.05 24.87 11.51
N LYS A 3 -16.22 24.77 12.14
CA LYS A 3 -16.82 23.49 12.58
C LYS A 3 -16.93 22.47 11.43
N ALA A 4 -17.13 22.92 10.20
CA ALA A 4 -17.23 22.08 9.01
C ALA A 4 -15.90 21.36 8.66
N ASN A 5 -14.76 22.05 8.76
CA ASN A 5 -13.45 21.46 8.43
C ASN A 5 -13.06 20.35 9.41
N ASN A 6 -13.44 20.49 10.68
CA ASN A 6 -13.21 19.48 11.70
C ASN A 6 -14.06 18.21 11.45
N PHE A 7 -15.30 18.39 10.98
CA PHE A 7 -16.15 17.25 10.61
C PHE A 7 -15.58 16.46 9.44
N VAL A 8 -15.16 17.14 8.37
CA VAL A 8 -14.55 16.49 7.19
C VAL A 8 -13.28 15.73 7.57
N PHE A 9 -12.40 16.33 8.36
CA PHE A 9 -11.17 15.67 8.82
C PHE A 9 -11.46 14.41 9.65
N LYS A 10 -12.43 14.49 10.57
CA LYS A 10 -12.83 13.34 11.40
C LYS A 10 -13.48 12.23 10.56
N ALA A 11 -14.29 12.59 9.56
CA ALA A 11 -14.90 11.62 8.64
C ALA A 11 -13.81 10.89 7.83
N LEU A 12 -12.85 11.63 7.27
CA LEU A 12 -11.70 11.04 6.56
C LEU A 12 -10.90 10.12 7.48
N TYR A 13 -10.69 10.50 8.74
CA TYR A 13 -9.96 9.66 9.69
C TYR A 13 -10.63 8.31 9.94
N ILE A 14 -11.96 8.31 10.11
CA ILE A 14 -12.75 7.09 10.29
C ILE A 14 -12.67 6.21 9.05
N VAL A 15 -12.82 6.80 7.86
CA VAL A 15 -12.73 6.07 6.58
C VAL A 15 -11.34 5.44 6.42
N THR A 16 -10.27 6.16 6.70
CA THR A 16 -8.89 5.63 6.66
C THR A 16 -8.71 4.45 7.62
N TRP A 17 -9.31 4.51 8.82
CA TRP A 17 -9.27 3.42 9.80
C TRP A 17 -9.96 2.16 9.28
N ILE A 18 -11.14 2.30 8.67
CA ILE A 18 -11.89 1.18 8.10
C ILE A 18 -11.09 0.53 6.97
N ILE A 19 -10.50 1.32 6.08
CA ILE A 19 -9.67 0.81 4.98
C ILE A 19 -8.44 0.08 5.51
N PHE A 20 -7.76 0.65 6.52
CA PHE A 20 -6.60 0.04 7.15
C PHE A 20 -6.93 -1.35 7.73
N ILE A 21 -8.03 -1.48 8.47
CA ILE A 21 -8.47 -2.77 9.02
C ILE A 21 -8.72 -3.78 7.89
N GLY A 22 -9.41 -3.36 6.81
CA GLY A 22 -9.66 -4.22 5.66
C GLY A 22 -8.38 -4.76 5.02
N LEU A 23 -7.41 -3.87 4.76
CA LEU A 23 -6.11 -4.23 4.19
C LEU A 23 -5.29 -5.13 5.12
N PHE A 24 -5.38 -4.91 6.43
CA PHE A 24 -4.70 -5.74 7.42
C PHE A 24 -5.25 -7.17 7.45
N ILE A 25 -6.58 -7.33 7.41
CA ILE A 25 -7.25 -8.64 7.32
C ILE A 25 -6.85 -9.35 6.03
N GLU A 26 -6.86 -8.66 4.89
CA GLU A 26 -6.44 -9.19 3.60
C GLU A 26 -4.98 -9.67 3.63
N MET A 27 -4.07 -8.88 4.19
CA MET A 27 -2.65 -9.25 4.30
C MET A 27 -2.46 -10.54 5.11
N ILE A 28 -3.12 -10.65 6.27
CA ILE A 28 -3.07 -11.86 7.10
C ILE A 28 -3.70 -13.04 6.35
N GLY A 29 -4.84 -12.85 5.69
CA GLY A 29 -5.52 -13.89 4.93
C GLY A 29 -4.63 -14.47 3.82
N LEU A 30 -3.94 -13.61 3.08
CA LEU A 30 -3.01 -14.02 2.02
C LEU A 30 -1.75 -14.68 2.58
N PHE A 31 -1.24 -14.22 3.71
CA PHE A 31 -0.10 -14.84 4.39
C PHE A 31 -0.44 -16.24 4.91
N VAL A 32 -1.62 -16.41 5.51
CA VAL A 32 -2.13 -17.73 5.93
C VAL A 32 -2.30 -18.63 4.72
N ASN A 33 -2.87 -18.12 3.62
CA ASN A 33 -3.00 -18.88 2.38
C ASN A 33 -1.63 -19.33 1.83
N PHE A 34 -0.61 -18.49 1.90
CA PHE A 34 0.75 -18.87 1.48
C PHE A 34 1.27 -20.06 2.28
N LEU A 35 1.12 -20.03 3.61
CA LEU A 35 1.55 -21.11 4.48
C LEU A 35 0.80 -22.41 4.18
N PHE A 36 -0.53 -22.35 4.05
CA PHE A 36 -1.33 -23.53 3.73
C PHE A 36 -1.03 -24.08 2.32
N SER A 37 -0.76 -23.22 1.35
CA SER A 37 -0.35 -23.64 0.00
C SER A 37 0.91 -24.50 0.00
N ILE A 38 1.84 -24.26 0.94
CA ILE A 38 3.09 -25.04 1.07
C ILE A 38 2.88 -26.31 1.91
N PHE A 39 2.22 -26.19 3.08
CA PHE A 39 2.15 -27.29 4.05
C PHE A 39 0.97 -28.23 3.82
N LYS A 40 -0.20 -27.72 3.39
CA LYS A 40 -1.44 -28.48 3.21
C LYS A 40 -2.32 -27.86 2.11
N PRO A 41 -1.97 -28.04 0.82
CA PRO A 41 -2.64 -27.37 -0.30
C PRO A 41 -4.14 -27.71 -0.41
N GLU A 42 -4.57 -28.86 0.11
CA GLU A 42 -5.99 -29.28 0.15
C GLU A 42 -6.90 -28.32 0.95
N PHE A 43 -6.33 -27.51 1.84
CA PHE A 43 -7.08 -26.54 2.64
C PHE A 43 -7.24 -25.17 1.95
N VAL A 44 -6.47 -24.88 0.90
CA VAL A 44 -6.48 -23.57 0.21
C VAL A 44 -7.86 -23.17 -0.33
N PRO A 45 -8.65 -24.07 -0.96
CA PRO A 45 -9.99 -23.72 -1.45
C PRO A 45 -11.00 -23.33 -0.36
N LYS A 46 -10.72 -23.69 0.90
CA LYS A 46 -11.57 -23.42 2.07
C LYS A 46 -11.21 -22.11 2.79
N LEU A 47 -10.16 -21.41 2.35
CA LEU A 47 -9.70 -20.18 2.99
C LEU A 47 -10.50 -18.95 2.56
N TYR A 48 -10.50 -17.93 3.43
CA TYR A 48 -11.18 -16.64 3.23
C TYR A 48 -10.73 -15.94 1.93
N GLN A 49 -9.41 -15.87 1.69
CA GLN A 49 -8.85 -15.31 0.47
C GLN A 49 -8.46 -16.43 -0.50
N LYS A 50 -9.29 -16.67 -1.52
CA LYS A 50 -9.20 -17.82 -2.45
C LYS A 50 -8.16 -17.60 -3.57
N LEU A 51 -6.90 -17.39 -3.20
CA LEU A 51 -5.80 -17.41 -4.15
C LEU A 51 -5.24 -18.83 -4.24
N ASP A 52 -5.75 -19.64 -5.18
CA ASP A 52 -5.23 -20.98 -5.43
C ASP A 52 -4.19 -20.94 -6.55
N LEU A 53 -2.92 -21.13 -6.17
CA LEU A 53 -1.79 -21.25 -7.09
C LEU A 53 -1.15 -22.64 -7.03
N THR A 54 -1.89 -23.66 -6.56
CA THR A 54 -1.39 -25.03 -6.36
C THR A 54 -0.91 -25.66 -7.66
N MET A 55 -1.59 -25.42 -8.78
CA MET A 55 -1.12 -25.90 -10.10
C MET A 55 0.22 -25.27 -10.47
N MET A 56 0.37 -23.97 -10.26
CA MET A 56 1.63 -23.27 -10.52
C MET A 56 2.76 -23.76 -9.60
N TYR A 57 2.46 -24.12 -8.36
CA TYR A 57 3.44 -24.74 -7.45
C TYR A 57 3.95 -26.10 -7.97
N LYS A 58 3.07 -26.91 -8.59
CA LYS A 58 3.45 -28.21 -9.16
C LYS A 58 4.28 -28.07 -10.44
N GLU A 59 3.92 -27.14 -11.31
CA GLU A 59 4.57 -26.96 -12.62
C GLU A 59 5.83 -26.10 -12.55
N ASN A 60 5.82 -25.02 -11.77
CA ASN A 60 6.92 -24.08 -11.65
C ASN A 60 6.99 -23.46 -10.25
N LYS A 61 7.71 -24.14 -9.35
CA LYS A 61 7.94 -23.67 -7.98
C LYS A 61 8.54 -22.27 -7.92
N PHE A 62 9.49 -21.93 -8.79
CA PHE A 62 10.09 -20.59 -8.83
C PHE A 62 9.08 -19.52 -9.22
N GLY A 63 8.23 -19.79 -10.22
CA GLY A 63 7.13 -18.92 -10.61
C GLY A 63 6.12 -18.71 -9.48
N PHE A 64 5.76 -19.79 -8.76
CA PHE A 64 4.89 -19.71 -7.58
C PHE A 64 5.46 -18.79 -6.51
N TYR A 65 6.70 -19.03 -6.05
CA TYR A 65 7.30 -18.21 -4.98
C TYR A 65 7.48 -16.75 -5.41
N GLY A 66 7.85 -16.51 -6.68
CA GLY A 66 7.98 -15.17 -7.23
C GLY A 66 6.66 -14.42 -7.22
N ILE A 67 5.62 -14.96 -7.86
CA ILE A 67 4.30 -14.31 -7.96
C ILE A 67 3.67 -14.11 -6.58
N TYR A 68 3.69 -15.14 -5.74
CA TYR A 68 3.13 -15.04 -4.39
C TYR A 68 3.91 -14.01 -3.54
N GLY A 69 5.24 -13.98 -3.66
CA GLY A 69 6.09 -13.00 -3.00
C GLY A 69 5.78 -11.55 -3.42
N PHE A 70 5.55 -11.30 -4.70
CA PHE A 70 5.09 -10.00 -5.18
C PHE A 70 3.74 -9.61 -4.57
N ILE A 71 2.76 -10.51 -4.56
CA ILE A 71 1.43 -10.25 -3.97
C ILE A 71 1.52 -9.91 -2.49
N LEU A 72 2.26 -10.70 -1.70
CA LEU A 72 2.46 -10.43 -0.28
C LEU A 72 3.17 -9.09 -0.04
N THR A 73 4.15 -8.76 -0.87
CA THR A 73 4.86 -7.48 -0.80
C THR A 73 3.91 -6.31 -1.07
N ILE A 74 3.02 -6.43 -2.07
CA ILE A 74 2.01 -5.39 -2.38
C ILE A 74 1.06 -5.18 -1.19
N CYS A 75 0.52 -6.26 -0.63
CA CYS A 75 -0.38 -6.17 0.53
C CYS A 75 0.32 -5.55 1.74
N TYR A 76 1.57 -5.95 2.00
CA TYR A 76 2.38 -5.36 3.07
C TYR A 76 2.62 -3.86 2.88
N LEU A 77 2.99 -3.44 1.65
CA LEU A 77 3.22 -2.03 1.33
C LEU A 77 1.94 -1.19 1.45
N LYS A 78 0.80 -1.68 0.94
CA LYS A 78 -0.51 -1.02 1.08
C LYS A 78 -0.90 -0.84 2.53
N THR A 79 -0.78 -1.89 3.35
CA THR A 79 -1.12 -1.80 4.78
C THR A 79 -0.19 -0.85 5.54
N SER A 80 1.11 -0.87 5.23
CA SER A 80 2.08 0.06 5.82
C SER A 80 1.79 1.52 5.43
N LEU A 81 1.40 1.77 4.18
CA LEU A 81 0.99 3.08 3.70
C LEU A 81 -0.18 3.64 4.51
N PHE A 82 -1.23 2.85 4.72
CA PHE A 82 -2.40 3.27 5.50
C PHE A 82 -2.08 3.45 6.99
N TYR A 83 -1.16 2.65 7.54
CA TYR A 83 -0.67 2.86 8.90
C TYR A 83 0.04 4.22 9.05
N ILE A 84 0.94 4.57 8.12
CA ILE A 84 1.64 5.86 8.14
C ILE A 84 0.65 7.02 7.96
N LEU A 85 -0.36 6.86 7.10
CA LEU A 85 -1.42 7.84 6.92
C LEU A 85 -2.25 8.04 8.20
N LEU A 86 -2.61 6.96 8.89
CA LEU A 86 -3.30 7.04 10.19
C LEU A 86 -2.44 7.74 11.24
N GLU A 87 -1.16 7.43 11.30
CA GLU A 87 -0.22 8.07 12.22
C GLU A 87 -0.11 9.58 11.92
N LEU A 88 -0.08 9.97 10.64
CA LEU A 88 -0.10 11.36 10.22
C LEU A 88 -1.37 12.08 10.65
N MET A 89 -2.54 11.50 10.36
CA MET A 89 -3.82 12.10 10.73
C MET A 89 -4.00 12.19 12.26
N HIS A 90 -3.38 11.28 13.02
CA HIS A 90 -3.43 11.29 14.48
C HIS A 90 -2.48 12.35 15.09
N LYS A 91 -1.29 12.56 14.51
CA LYS A 91 -0.26 13.44 15.05
C LYS A 91 -0.26 14.87 14.47
N ILE A 92 -0.98 15.11 13.39
CA ILE A 92 -1.02 16.42 12.75
C ILE A 92 -1.74 17.44 13.62
N ASP A 93 -1.04 18.53 13.97
CA ASP A 93 -1.65 19.72 14.51
C ASP A 93 -2.00 20.66 13.36
N LEU A 94 -3.29 20.79 13.06
CA LEU A 94 -3.75 21.64 11.97
C LEU A 94 -3.57 23.14 12.24
N THR A 95 -3.22 23.55 13.47
CA THR A 95 -2.83 24.94 13.78
C THR A 95 -1.37 25.22 13.42
N LYS A 96 -0.52 24.19 13.41
CA LYS A 96 0.89 24.24 13.00
C LYS A 96 1.21 23.08 12.04
N PRO A 97 0.64 23.10 10.82
CA PRO A 97 0.72 21.97 9.88
C PRO A 97 2.11 21.76 9.28
N PHE A 98 2.94 22.79 9.25
CA PHE A 98 4.31 22.73 8.75
C PHE A 98 5.26 22.38 9.91
N ASN A 99 5.40 21.08 10.17
CA ASN A 99 6.44 20.60 11.06
C ASN A 99 7.23 19.45 10.41
N SER A 100 8.41 19.18 10.95
CA SER A 100 9.32 18.16 10.41
C SER A 100 8.72 16.75 10.43
N LEU A 101 7.86 16.43 11.41
CA LEU A 101 7.17 15.15 11.52
C LEU A 101 6.19 14.94 10.36
N VAL A 102 5.34 15.93 10.11
CA VAL A 102 4.32 15.93 9.04
C VAL A 102 4.99 15.84 7.68
N SER A 103 5.99 16.69 7.42
CA SER A 103 6.74 16.65 6.16
C SER A 103 7.38 15.28 5.93
N ARG A 104 8.01 14.69 6.96
CA ARG A 104 8.61 13.35 6.89
C ARG A 104 7.56 12.28 6.58
N GLN A 105 6.40 12.33 7.22
CA GLN A 105 5.35 11.35 6.99
C GLN A 105 4.74 11.46 5.59
N ILE A 106 4.53 12.68 5.06
CA ILE A 106 4.06 12.86 3.67
C ILE A 106 5.05 12.26 2.67
N LEU A 107 6.36 12.46 2.88
CA LEU A 107 7.40 11.85 2.05
C LEU A 107 7.42 10.32 2.16
N LEU A 108 7.23 9.77 3.36
CA LEU A 108 7.09 8.31 3.53
C LEU A 108 5.86 7.79 2.78
N ILE A 109 4.70 8.44 2.90
CA ILE A 109 3.50 8.06 2.14
C ILE A 109 3.80 8.05 0.64
N SER A 110 4.49 9.07 0.12
CA SER A 110 4.93 9.09 -1.28
C SER A 110 5.80 7.88 -1.65
N TYR A 111 6.85 7.59 -0.87
CA TYR A 111 7.76 6.49 -1.16
C TYR A 111 7.07 5.13 -1.12
N TYR A 112 6.19 4.89 -0.15
CA TYR A 112 5.40 3.66 -0.10
C TYR A 112 4.41 3.57 -1.27
N THR A 113 3.80 4.69 -1.67
CA THR A 113 2.87 4.72 -2.81
C THR A 113 3.59 4.40 -4.12
N LEU A 114 4.73 5.05 -4.37
CA LEU A 114 5.58 4.79 -5.53
C LEU A 114 6.07 3.35 -5.57
N SER A 115 6.60 2.86 -4.43
CA SER A 115 7.09 1.49 -4.32
C SER A 115 5.98 0.48 -4.60
N THR A 116 4.77 0.72 -4.07
CA THR A 116 3.60 -0.11 -4.34
C THR A 116 3.30 -0.18 -5.85
N GLY A 117 3.25 0.97 -6.52
CA GLY A 117 2.98 1.03 -7.96
C GLY A 117 4.05 0.33 -8.82
N LEU A 118 5.33 0.49 -8.45
CA LEU A 118 6.44 -0.19 -9.13
C LEU A 118 6.37 -1.71 -8.95
N VAL A 119 6.10 -2.19 -7.74
CA VAL A 119 5.97 -3.63 -7.45
C VAL A 119 4.77 -4.23 -8.20
N ILE A 120 3.63 -3.51 -8.25
CA ILE A 120 2.45 -3.91 -9.04
C ILE A 120 2.80 -4.01 -10.52
N TYR A 121 3.47 -2.99 -11.08
CA TYR A 121 3.84 -2.97 -12.49
C TYR A 121 4.79 -4.12 -12.86
N ILE A 122 5.87 -4.31 -12.08
CA ILE A 122 6.86 -5.37 -12.31
C ILE A 122 6.22 -6.75 -12.15
N GLY A 123 5.46 -6.97 -11.08
CA GLY A 123 4.79 -8.25 -10.82
C GLY A 123 3.75 -8.59 -11.90
N GLY A 124 3.03 -7.60 -12.42
CA GLY A 124 2.11 -7.76 -13.54
C GLY A 124 2.82 -8.16 -14.84
N GLN A 125 3.94 -7.52 -15.17
CA GLN A 125 4.74 -7.88 -16.36
C GLN A 125 5.33 -9.29 -16.26
N ILE A 126 5.81 -9.67 -15.08
CA ILE A 126 6.32 -11.02 -14.82
C ILE A 126 5.20 -12.05 -14.94
N THR A 127 4.02 -11.77 -14.35
CA THR A 127 2.86 -12.67 -14.42
C THR A 127 2.41 -12.90 -15.86
N LYS A 128 2.36 -11.85 -16.70
CA LYS A 128 2.03 -11.97 -18.13
C LYS A 128 2.98 -12.88 -18.89
N ARG A 129 4.26 -12.94 -18.50
CA ARG A 129 5.27 -13.81 -19.14
C ARG A 129 5.22 -15.25 -18.63
N LEU A 130 4.83 -15.45 -17.38
CA LEU A 130 4.87 -16.75 -16.71
C LEU A 130 3.56 -17.53 -16.79
N VAL A 131 2.41 -16.86 -16.87
CA VAL A 131 1.09 -17.48 -16.84
C VAL A 131 0.54 -17.54 -18.26
N GLN A 132 0.61 -18.72 -18.87
CA GLN A 132 0.06 -18.99 -20.22
C GLN A 132 -1.41 -19.43 -20.19
N HIS A 133 -1.95 -19.77 -19.02
CA HIS A 133 -3.30 -20.33 -18.87
C HIS A 133 -4.29 -19.27 -18.38
N ASP A 134 -5.33 -19.00 -19.18
CA ASP A 134 -6.33 -17.94 -18.94
C ASP A 134 -7.04 -18.04 -17.58
N SER A 135 -7.22 -19.27 -17.06
CA SER A 135 -7.90 -19.52 -15.78
C SER A 135 -7.14 -18.97 -14.57
N ILE A 136 -5.81 -18.99 -14.58
CA ILE A 136 -4.98 -18.52 -13.45
C ILE A 136 -4.75 -17.00 -13.57
N ALA A 137 -4.68 -16.50 -14.81
CA ALA A 137 -4.47 -15.09 -15.11
C ALA A 137 -5.59 -14.20 -14.57
N GLY A 138 -6.86 -14.65 -14.65
CA GLY A 138 -8.01 -13.89 -14.15
C GLY A 138 -7.96 -13.60 -12.64
N ASN A 139 -7.62 -14.60 -11.82
CA ASN A 139 -7.53 -14.45 -10.36
C ASN A 139 -6.33 -13.61 -9.90
N LEU A 140 -5.28 -13.53 -10.73
CA LEU A 140 -4.08 -12.75 -10.44
C LEU A 140 -4.23 -11.28 -10.85
N ASN A 141 -5.04 -10.98 -11.86
CA ASN A 141 -5.18 -9.63 -12.41
C ASN A 141 -5.62 -8.59 -11.36
N GLN A 142 -6.42 -8.99 -10.36
CA GLN A 142 -6.84 -8.12 -9.26
C GLN A 142 -5.67 -7.52 -8.47
N PHE A 143 -4.52 -8.20 -8.41
CA PHE A 143 -3.33 -7.71 -7.69
C PHE A 143 -2.44 -6.80 -8.54
N TRP A 144 -2.56 -6.89 -9.87
CA TRP A 144 -1.74 -6.15 -10.84
C TRP A 144 -2.40 -4.88 -11.37
N THR A 145 -3.66 -4.67 -11.00
CA THR A 145 -4.44 -3.52 -11.45
C THR A 145 -3.90 -2.24 -10.79
N ASP A 146 -4.02 -1.11 -11.49
CA ASP A 146 -3.71 0.25 -10.99
C ASP A 146 -2.25 0.60 -10.71
N GLY A 147 -1.27 -0.21 -11.15
CA GLY A 147 0.16 0.08 -10.92
C GLY A 147 0.59 1.48 -11.39
N GLU A 148 0.14 1.89 -12.58
CA GLU A 148 0.40 3.22 -13.14
C GLU A 148 -0.23 4.34 -12.31
N ALA A 149 -1.46 4.13 -11.82
CA ALA A 149 -2.15 5.09 -10.97
C ALA A 149 -1.42 5.28 -9.63
N PHE A 150 -0.91 4.21 -9.02
CA PHE A 150 -0.08 4.31 -7.82
C PHE A 150 1.23 5.05 -8.08
N ILE A 151 1.90 4.81 -9.21
CA ILE A 151 3.13 5.55 -9.56
C ILE A 151 2.84 7.05 -9.69
N LEU A 152 1.78 7.41 -10.43
CA LEU A 152 1.39 8.81 -10.60
C LEU A 152 0.99 9.46 -9.26
N MET A 153 0.18 8.77 -8.45
CA MET A 153 -0.22 9.26 -7.13
C MET A 153 1.00 9.46 -6.23
N GLY A 154 1.93 8.52 -6.21
CA GLY A 154 3.15 8.62 -5.42
C GLY A 154 4.03 9.79 -5.83
N ALA A 155 4.11 10.08 -7.14
CA ALA A 155 4.83 11.25 -7.66
C ALA A 155 4.16 12.57 -7.25
N VAL A 156 2.82 12.64 -7.30
CA VAL A 156 2.08 13.83 -6.83
C VAL A 156 2.31 14.05 -5.33
N VAL A 157 2.20 13.00 -4.52
CA VAL A 157 2.45 13.09 -3.06
C VAL A 157 3.90 13.46 -2.77
N TYR A 158 4.86 13.03 -3.60
CA TYR A 158 6.27 13.42 -3.47
C TYR A 158 6.43 14.93 -3.60
N ILE A 159 5.84 15.51 -4.66
CA ILE A 159 5.87 16.96 -4.91
C ILE A 159 5.29 17.71 -3.72
N ILE A 160 4.13 17.27 -3.21
CA ILE A 160 3.49 17.86 -2.01
C ILE A 160 4.44 17.76 -0.81
N GLY A 161 5.04 16.60 -0.55
CA GLY A 161 5.97 16.39 0.56
C GLY A 161 7.20 17.29 0.48
N THR A 162 7.76 17.50 -0.71
CA THR A 162 8.88 18.41 -0.95
C THR A 162 8.48 19.88 -0.71
N ILE A 163 7.28 20.30 -1.13
CA ILE A 163 6.76 21.64 -0.82
C ILE A 163 6.61 21.82 0.69
N PHE A 164 6.01 20.85 1.39
CA PHE A 164 5.89 20.88 2.85
C PHE A 164 7.24 20.96 3.54
N LYS A 165 8.23 20.20 3.07
CA LYS A 165 9.60 20.25 3.60
C LYS A 165 10.18 21.66 3.47
N LYS A 166 10.06 22.27 2.28
CA LYS A 166 10.56 23.63 2.07
C LYS A 166 9.81 24.66 2.93
N GLY A 167 8.51 24.46 3.14
CA GLY A 167 7.72 25.29 4.05
C GLY A 167 8.20 25.23 5.52
N VAL A 168 8.61 24.05 5.99
CA VAL A 168 9.20 23.86 7.33
C VAL A 168 10.53 24.61 7.43
N ASP A 169 11.40 24.50 6.41
CA ASP A 169 12.69 25.17 6.40
C ASP A 169 12.51 26.70 6.48
N LEU A 170 11.57 27.26 5.71
CA LEU A 170 11.26 28.69 5.71
C LEU A 170 10.69 29.19 7.05
N GLN A 171 9.83 28.39 7.72
CA GLN A 171 9.32 28.76 9.06
C GLN A 171 10.45 28.78 10.09
N THR A 172 11.35 27.80 10.01
CA THR A 172 12.48 27.69 10.93
C THR A 172 13.45 28.86 10.76
N GLU A 173 13.73 29.27 9.53
CA GLU A 173 14.55 30.46 9.25
C GLU A 173 13.91 31.73 9.82
N ASN A 174 12.61 31.93 9.60
CA ASN A 174 11.90 33.13 10.05
C ASN A 174 11.85 33.22 11.59
N ASP A 175 11.62 32.11 12.29
CA ASP A 175 11.61 32.03 13.75
C ASP A 175 13.00 32.32 14.37
N LEU A 176 14.10 32.15 13.62
CA LEU A 176 15.47 32.44 14.08
C LEU A 176 15.90 33.89 13.84
N THR A 177 15.17 34.65 13.02
CA THR A 177 15.50 36.03 12.63
C THR A 177 14.66 37.12 13.33
N ILE A 178 13.64 36.73 14.11
CA ILE A 178 12.81 37.65 14.91
C ILE A 178 13.40 37.84 16.30
#